data_AF-V4A187-F1
#
_entry.id   AF-V4A187-F1
#
_cell.length_a   1.000
_cell.length_b   1.000
_cell.length_c   1.000
_cell.angle_alpha   90.00
_cell.angle_beta   90.00
_cell.angle_gamma   90.00
#
_symmetry.space_group_name_H-M   'P 1'
#
loop_
_entity.id
_entity.type
_entity.pdbx_description
1 polymer ?
#
loop_
_entity_poly.entity_id
_entity_poly.type
_entity_poly.pdbx_seq_one_letter_code
_entity_poly.pdbx_strand_id
1 'polypeptide(L)'
;DFNRTWDEYVHGFGNKHGEYWLGLQNIYDILQTSENFELSIMVTTVPNWFQGYYRGFSLSNFTDNFKYHSDVFKGNSVYPLGDSLTNGSYSIEGRPFSTYDRDYSNNNCPDRFKGGWWYLDAPECSRANPNGRRNDSNDESTVQW
;
A
#
# COMPACT_ATOMS: atom_id res chain seq x y z
N ASP A 1 -13.95 -6.55 -2.08
CA ASP A 1 -13.49 -6.80 -0.71
C ASP A 1 -12.00 -7.07 -0.73
N PHE A 2 -11.24 -6.23 -0.01
CA PHE A 2 -9.78 -6.25 0.09
C PHE A 2 -9.29 -6.73 1.47
N ASN A 3 -10.19 -7.07 2.40
CA ASN A 3 -9.79 -7.72 3.65
C ASN A 3 -9.50 -9.21 3.39
N ARG A 4 -8.33 -9.49 2.79
CA ARG A 4 -7.93 -10.79 2.24
C ARG A 4 -6.74 -11.40 3.00
N THR A 5 -6.58 -12.71 2.88
CA THR A 5 -5.48 -13.46 3.49
C THR A 5 -4.14 -13.12 2.87
N TRP A 6 -3.05 -13.48 3.54
CA TRP A 6 -1.69 -13.38 3.01
C TRP A 6 -1.58 -14.07 1.65
N ASP A 7 -2.08 -15.29 1.56
CA ASP A 7 -2.01 -16.11 0.35
C ASP A 7 -2.72 -15.45 -0.84
N GLU A 8 -3.90 -14.87 -0.61
CA GLU A 8 -4.63 -14.11 -1.64
C GLU A 8 -3.86 -12.84 -2.06
N TYR A 9 -3.23 -12.13 -1.13
CA TYR A 9 -2.40 -10.96 -1.46
C TYR A 9 -1.12 -11.34 -2.23
N VAL A 10 -0.55 -12.52 -1.99
CA VAL A 10 0.60 -13.04 -2.73
C VAL A 10 0.22 -13.37 -4.17
N HIS A 11 -0.87 -14.10 -4.37
CA HIS A 11 -1.30 -14.57 -5.69
C HIS A 11 -2.10 -13.55 -6.50
N GLY A 12 -2.72 -12.59 -5.83
CA GLY A 12 -3.64 -11.62 -6.44
C GLY A 12 -5.10 -12.07 -6.37
N PHE A 13 -6.01 -11.11 -6.48
CA PHE A 13 -7.44 -11.33 -6.41
C PHE A 13 -8.22 -10.23 -7.13
N GLY A 14 -9.50 -10.49 -7.39
CA GLY A 14 -10.41 -9.52 -8.02
C GLY A 14 -10.52 -9.70 -9.53
N ASN A 15 -10.90 -8.63 -10.23
CA ASN A 15 -11.13 -8.65 -11.67
C ASN A 15 -10.41 -7.49 -12.35
N LYS A 16 -9.58 -7.77 -13.36
CA LYS A 16 -8.84 -6.77 -14.15
C LYS A 16 -9.72 -5.73 -14.85
N HIS A 17 -11.00 -6.03 -15.04
CA HIS A 17 -12.00 -5.10 -15.59
C HIS A 17 -12.75 -4.31 -14.51
N GLY A 18 -12.38 -4.47 -13.24
CA GLY A 18 -12.93 -3.77 -12.09
C GLY A 18 -11.85 -3.56 -11.03
N GLU A 19 -12.19 -3.85 -9.77
CA GLU A 19 -11.21 -3.78 -8.68
C GLU A 19 -10.40 -5.08 -8.58
N TYR A 20 -9.09 -4.95 -8.49
CA TYR A 20 -8.19 -6.09 -8.31
C TYR A 20 -6.90 -5.69 -7.62
N TRP A 21 -6.24 -6.69 -7.03
CA TRP A 21 -4.86 -6.63 -6.57
C TRP A 21 -4.03 -7.57 -7.44
N LEU A 22 -2.92 -7.07 -8.01
CA LEU A 22 -2.12 -7.82 -8.98
C LEU A 22 -1.48 -9.08 -8.38
N GLY A 23 -1.19 -9.08 -7.08
CA GLY A 23 -0.44 -10.13 -6.39
C GLY A 23 0.99 -9.68 -6.10
N LEU A 24 1.45 -9.83 -4.86
CA LEU A 24 2.78 -9.41 -4.43
C LEU A 24 3.88 -10.15 -5.21
N GLN A 25 3.69 -11.43 -5.51
CA GLN A 25 4.67 -12.19 -6.30
C GLN A 25 4.76 -11.66 -7.73
N ASN A 26 3.61 -11.40 -8.37
CA ASN A 26 3.57 -10.83 -9.72
C ASN A 26 4.22 -9.44 -9.77
N ILE A 27 3.95 -8.60 -8.77
CA ILE A 27 4.59 -7.28 -8.64
C ILE A 27 6.10 -7.43 -8.48
N TYR A 28 6.55 -8.28 -7.56
CA TYR A 28 7.97 -8.55 -7.33
C TYR A 28 8.68 -9.01 -8.61
N ASP A 29 8.11 -9.97 -9.34
CA ASP A 29 8.67 -10.52 -10.57
C ASP A 29 8.82 -9.44 -11.67
N ILE A 30 7.82 -8.56 -11.82
CA ILE A 30 7.90 -7.42 -12.74
C ILE A 30 9.06 -6.49 -12.34
N LEU A 31 9.19 -6.19 -11.05
CA LEU A 31 10.23 -5.30 -10.54
C LEU A 31 11.64 -5.87 -10.70
N GLN A 32 11.81 -7.19 -10.85
CA GLN A 32 13.13 -7.79 -11.12
C GLN A 32 13.60 -7.58 -12.58
N THR A 33 12.75 -7.08 -13.46
CA THR A 33 13.10 -6.90 -14.88
C THR A 33 13.91 -5.62 -15.14
N SER A 34 13.94 -4.68 -14.20
CA SER A 34 14.63 -3.39 -14.29
C SER A 34 14.72 -2.72 -12.92
N GLU A 35 15.76 -1.94 -12.66
CA GLU A 35 15.92 -1.18 -11.41
C GLU A 35 15.18 0.17 -11.43
N ASN A 36 14.55 0.55 -12.55
CA ASN A 36 14.04 1.89 -12.80
C ASN A 36 12.50 2.00 -12.76
N PHE A 37 11.85 1.32 -11.82
CA PHE A 37 10.41 1.46 -11.65
C PHE A 37 10.04 2.64 -10.75
N GLU A 38 8.99 3.35 -11.14
CA GLU A 38 8.33 4.38 -10.33
C GLU A 38 6.94 3.87 -9.92
N LEU A 39 6.58 4.04 -8.65
CA LEU A 39 5.22 3.78 -8.17
C LEU A 39 4.37 5.03 -8.40
N SER A 40 3.41 4.96 -9.32
CA SER A 40 2.43 6.03 -9.50
C SER A 40 1.15 5.75 -8.72
N ILE A 41 0.70 6.75 -7.96
CA ILE A 41 -0.55 6.72 -7.22
C ILE A 41 -1.50 7.73 -7.86
N MET A 42 -2.70 7.28 -8.20
CA MET A 42 -3.76 8.12 -8.75
C MET A 42 -5.00 8.02 -7.85
N VAL A 43 -5.46 9.17 -7.36
CA VAL A 43 -6.64 9.28 -6.50
C VAL A 43 -7.68 10.14 -7.21
N THR A 44 -8.93 9.70 -7.20
CA THR A 44 -10.05 10.41 -7.80
C THR A 44 -11.05 10.80 -6.72
N THR A 45 -11.42 12.07 -6.65
CA THR A 45 -12.49 12.58 -5.79
C THR A 45 -13.43 13.36 -6.67
N VAL A 46 -14.67 12.91 -6.92
CA VAL A 46 -15.55 13.61 -7.87
C VAL A 46 -15.69 15.08 -7.48
N PRO A 47 -15.31 16.07 -8.33
CA PRO A 47 -14.95 15.99 -9.75
C PRO A 47 -13.43 15.99 -10.11
N ASN A 48 -12.55 16.02 -9.14
CA ASN A 48 -11.11 16.13 -9.24
C ASN A 48 -10.38 14.77 -9.33
N TRP A 49 -9.11 14.82 -9.73
CA TRP A 49 -8.17 13.73 -9.61
C TRP A 49 -6.77 14.26 -9.31
N PHE A 50 -5.96 13.43 -8.68
CA PHE A 50 -4.63 13.75 -8.19
C PHE A 50 -3.68 12.60 -8.53
N GLN A 51 -2.43 12.91 -8.85
CA GLN A 51 -1.42 11.90 -9.14
C GLN A 51 -0.08 12.27 -8.51
N GLY A 52 0.59 11.28 -7.91
CA GLY A 52 1.94 11.41 -7.37
C GLY A 52 2.78 10.20 -7.75
N TYR A 53 4.10 10.31 -7.61
CA TYR A 53 4.99 9.21 -7.92
C TYR A 53 6.15 9.10 -6.92
N TYR A 54 6.53 7.86 -6.61
CA TYR A 54 7.69 7.50 -5.80
C TYR A 54 8.73 6.84 -6.70
N ARG A 55 9.98 7.29 -6.59
CA ARG A 55 11.10 6.75 -7.36
C ARG A 55 11.71 5.53 -6.69
N GLY A 56 12.41 4.71 -7.46
CA GLY A 56 13.14 3.55 -6.93
C GLY A 56 12.21 2.52 -6.28
N PHE A 57 10.97 2.41 -6.78
CA PHE A 57 10.01 1.48 -6.19
C PHE A 57 10.48 0.05 -6.40
N SER A 58 10.64 -0.67 -5.29
CA SER A 58 10.98 -2.09 -5.31
C SER A 58 10.33 -2.81 -4.13
N LEU A 59 10.25 -4.14 -4.24
CA LEU A 59 9.84 -5.01 -3.14
C LEU A 59 10.95 -6.00 -2.83
N SER A 60 11.14 -6.30 -1.55
CA SER A 60 11.90 -7.49 -1.17
C SER A 60 11.17 -8.78 -1.63
N ASN A 61 11.87 -9.91 -1.61
CA ASN A 61 11.29 -11.19 -2.03
C ASN A 61 10.29 -11.76 -1.00
N PHE A 62 9.72 -12.93 -1.31
CA PHE A 62 8.80 -13.65 -0.43
C PHE A 62 9.40 -13.98 0.95
N THR A 63 10.67 -14.40 1.03
CA THR A 63 11.32 -14.76 2.30
C THR A 63 11.51 -13.55 3.22
N ASP A 64 11.63 -12.36 2.64
CA ASP A 64 11.68 -11.09 3.35
C ASP A 64 10.31 -10.42 3.53
N ASN A 65 9.21 -11.15 3.28
CA ASN A 65 7.83 -10.68 3.45
C ASN A 65 7.48 -9.45 2.61
N PHE A 66 8.04 -9.36 1.39
CA PHE A 66 7.72 -8.29 0.43
C PHE A 66 7.87 -6.88 0.99
N LYS A 67 8.94 -6.60 1.73
CA LYS A 67 9.20 -5.26 2.29
C LYS A 67 9.14 -4.17 1.22
N TYR A 68 8.49 -3.06 1.56
CA TYR A 68 8.37 -1.89 0.68
C TYR A 68 9.67 -1.11 0.62
N HIS A 69 10.05 -0.67 -0.60
CA HIS A 69 11.18 0.21 -0.81
C HIS A 69 10.85 1.31 -1.82
N SER A 70 11.17 2.55 -1.51
CA SER A 70 11.20 3.67 -2.46
C SER A 70 12.06 4.83 -1.97
N ASP A 71 12.52 5.67 -2.89
CA ASP A 71 13.28 6.88 -2.59
C ASP A 71 12.35 8.05 -2.16
N VAL A 72 12.38 9.15 -2.90
CA VAL A 72 11.70 10.39 -2.56
C VAL A 72 10.40 10.52 -3.35
N PHE A 73 9.33 10.91 -2.66
CA PHE A 73 8.10 11.35 -3.31
C PHE A 73 8.34 12.56 -4.22
N LYS A 74 7.91 12.44 -5.48
CA LYS A 74 7.95 13.51 -6.47
C LYS A 74 6.50 13.92 -6.76
N GLY A 75 6.12 15.09 -6.28
CA GLY A 75 4.76 15.58 -6.44
C GLY A 75 4.50 16.94 -5.81
N ASN A 76 5.50 17.83 -5.78
CA ASN A 76 5.53 19.09 -5.01
C ASN A 76 4.41 20.13 -5.32
N SER A 77 3.35 19.77 -6.06
CA SER A 77 2.18 20.62 -6.32
C SER A 77 0.83 19.88 -6.28
N VAL A 78 0.74 18.67 -5.71
CA VAL A 78 -0.50 17.89 -5.73
C VAL A 78 -1.17 17.87 -4.37
N TYR A 79 -1.37 19.05 -3.76
CA TYR A 79 -2.30 19.17 -2.65
C TYR A 79 -3.70 18.79 -3.16
N PRO A 80 -4.41 17.83 -2.52
CA PRO A 80 -4.20 17.30 -1.18
C PRO A 80 -3.51 15.93 -1.07
N LEU A 81 -3.05 15.30 -2.16
CA LEU A 81 -2.47 13.93 -2.15
C LEU A 81 -1.29 13.77 -1.19
N GLY A 82 -0.28 14.65 -1.27
CA GLY A 82 0.87 14.62 -0.36
C GLY A 82 1.72 13.33 -0.41
N ASP A 83 2.74 13.30 0.45
CA ASP A 83 3.61 12.13 0.68
C ASP A 83 3.12 11.35 1.90
N SER A 84 2.45 10.21 1.66
CA SER A 84 1.91 9.32 2.70
C SER A 84 2.73 8.05 2.89
N LEU A 85 3.82 7.84 2.12
CA LEU A 85 4.62 6.61 2.18
C LEU A 85 6.06 6.82 2.68
N THR A 86 6.66 7.98 2.43
CA THR A 86 8.09 8.25 2.72
C THR A 86 8.31 9.39 3.70
N ASN A 87 7.23 9.98 4.23
CA ASN A 87 7.30 11.18 5.07
C ASN A 87 7.73 10.89 6.51
N GLY A 88 9.00 11.16 6.82
CA GLY A 88 9.52 11.25 8.19
C GLY A 88 9.24 10.00 9.03
N SER A 89 8.71 10.18 10.24
CA SER A 89 8.38 9.08 11.16
C SER A 89 7.24 8.18 10.68
N TYR A 90 6.50 8.56 9.65
CA TYR A 90 5.41 7.79 9.06
C TYR A 90 5.84 6.99 7.82
N SER A 91 7.14 6.99 7.50
CA SER A 91 7.67 6.24 6.37
C SER A 91 7.45 4.73 6.54
N ILE A 92 6.90 4.10 5.51
CA ILE A 92 6.73 2.64 5.43
C ILE A 92 7.96 1.94 4.83
N GLU A 93 9.04 2.68 4.58
CA GLU A 93 10.31 2.14 4.06
C GLU A 93 10.81 0.96 4.90
N GLY A 94 11.11 -0.15 4.23
CA GLY A 94 11.59 -1.40 4.84
C GLY A 94 10.55 -2.15 5.67
N ARG A 95 9.30 -1.70 5.73
CA ARG A 95 8.24 -2.40 6.47
C ARG A 95 7.78 -3.64 5.71
N PRO A 96 7.57 -4.79 6.38
CA PRO A 96 7.02 -5.97 5.75
C PRO A 96 5.53 -5.78 5.43
N PHE A 97 5.05 -6.45 4.39
CA PHE A 97 3.62 -6.48 4.11
C PHE A 97 2.89 -7.27 5.21
N SER A 98 1.68 -6.88 5.58
CA SER A 98 0.90 -7.54 6.64
C SER A 98 -0.56 -7.70 6.22
N THR A 99 -1.18 -8.79 6.66
CA THR A 99 -2.61 -9.13 6.49
C THR A 99 -3.18 -9.61 7.82
N TYR A 100 -4.50 -9.75 7.94
CA TYR A 100 -5.14 -10.12 9.22
C TYR A 100 -4.71 -11.49 9.74
N ASP A 101 -4.30 -12.40 8.85
CA ASP A 101 -3.80 -13.75 9.16
C ASP A 101 -2.27 -13.80 9.26
N ARG A 102 -1.57 -12.69 8.98
CA ARG A 102 -0.11 -12.58 9.06
C ARG A 102 0.30 -11.13 9.35
N ASP A 103 0.27 -10.77 10.62
CA ASP A 103 0.52 -9.41 11.10
C ASP A 103 1.96 -9.19 11.58
N TYR A 104 2.62 -8.16 11.04
CA TYR A 104 3.94 -7.68 11.44
C TYR A 104 3.94 -6.25 11.99
N SER A 105 2.77 -5.64 12.19
CA SER A 105 2.63 -4.25 12.63
C SER A 105 2.72 -4.07 14.16
N ASN A 106 2.79 -5.17 14.91
CA ASN A 106 2.76 -5.24 16.39
C ASN A 106 1.57 -4.50 17.06
N ASN A 107 0.60 -4.00 16.29
CA ASN A 107 -0.51 -3.15 16.74
C ASN A 107 -1.87 -3.57 16.13
N ASN A 108 -1.98 -4.80 15.62
CA ASN A 108 -3.21 -5.34 15.02
C ASN A 108 -3.73 -4.46 13.87
N CYS A 109 -2.82 -3.85 13.11
CA CYS A 109 -3.18 -2.86 12.09
C CYS A 109 -4.02 -3.46 10.96
N PRO A 110 -3.71 -4.65 10.41
CA PRO A 110 -4.53 -5.24 9.36
C PRO A 110 -5.99 -5.45 9.78
N ASP A 111 -6.23 -5.85 11.04
CA ASP A 111 -7.58 -6.02 11.55
C ASP A 111 -8.28 -4.68 11.81
N ARG A 112 -7.56 -3.62 12.22
CA ARG A 112 -8.14 -2.28 12.37
C ARG A 112 -8.48 -1.63 11.02
N PHE A 113 -7.56 -1.73 10.06
CA PHE A 113 -7.61 -1.06 8.76
C PHE A 113 -8.34 -1.89 7.70
N LYS A 114 -8.65 -3.16 8.00
CA LYS A 114 -9.45 -4.09 7.16
C LYS A 114 -8.90 -4.25 5.74
N GLY A 115 -7.59 -4.34 5.63
CA GLY A 115 -6.86 -4.52 4.37
C GLY A 115 -5.45 -5.06 4.61
N GLY A 116 -4.80 -5.48 3.54
CA GLY A 116 -3.36 -5.79 3.54
C GLY A 116 -2.54 -4.55 3.17
N TRP A 117 -1.49 -4.25 3.93
CA TRP A 117 -0.61 -3.11 3.67
C TRP A 117 0.75 -3.24 4.36
N TRP A 118 1.66 -2.34 4.04
CA TRP A 118 2.92 -2.14 4.75
C TRP A 118 2.69 -1.24 5.97
N TYR A 119 2.17 -1.83 7.05
CA TYR A 119 1.86 -1.08 8.27
C TYR A 119 3.10 -0.74 9.09
N LEU A 120 3.04 0.40 9.75
CA LEU A 120 3.98 0.87 10.75
C LEU A 120 3.83 0.06 12.04
N ASP A 121 4.95 -0.10 12.74
CA ASP A 121 4.94 -0.48 14.15
C ASP A 121 4.70 0.77 15.01
N ALA A 122 3.48 1.32 14.90
CA ALA A 122 3.02 2.49 15.62
C ALA A 122 1.48 2.49 15.73
N PRO A 123 0.89 3.18 16.72
CA PRO A 123 -0.57 3.25 16.90
C PRO A 123 -1.34 3.75 15.68
N GLU A 124 -0.72 4.62 14.88
CA GLU A 124 -1.29 5.22 13.67
C GLU A 124 -1.39 4.23 12.50
N CYS A 125 -0.62 3.13 12.53
CA CYS A 125 -0.56 2.06 11.52
C CYS A 125 -0.12 2.49 10.11
N SER A 126 -0.68 3.54 9.51
CA SER A 126 -0.24 4.10 8.24
C SER A 126 -0.87 5.47 8.00
N ARG A 127 -0.27 6.26 7.11
CA ARG A 127 -0.91 7.47 6.57
C ARG A 127 -1.82 7.19 5.39
N ALA A 128 -1.73 6.01 4.79
CA ALA A 128 -2.57 5.60 3.66
C ALA A 128 -3.16 4.20 3.87
N ASN A 129 -4.38 3.99 3.36
CA ASN A 129 -5.05 2.69 3.35
C ASN A 129 -5.80 2.49 2.04
N PRO A 130 -5.11 2.36 0.88
CA PRO A 130 -5.80 2.21 -0.40
C PRO A 130 -6.58 0.89 -0.51
N ASN A 131 -6.27 -0.08 0.35
CA ASN A 131 -6.93 -1.39 0.43
C ASN A 131 -8.03 -1.46 1.50
N GLY A 132 -8.43 -0.32 2.07
CA GLY A 132 -9.53 -0.24 3.01
C GLY A 132 -10.89 -0.52 2.37
N ARG A 133 -11.94 -0.44 3.18
CA ARG A 133 -13.33 -0.61 2.75
C ARG A 133 -13.89 0.69 2.22
N ARG A 134 -14.72 0.59 1.17
CA ARG A 134 -15.47 1.74 0.66
C ARG A 134 -16.63 2.05 1.60
N ASN A 135 -16.80 3.32 1.97
CA ASN A 135 -17.91 3.83 2.79
C ASN A 135 -18.05 3.12 4.15
N ASP A 136 -16.95 2.69 4.77
CA ASP A 136 -17.01 2.23 6.16
C ASP A 136 -17.26 3.43 7.09
N SER A 137 -17.98 3.19 8.18
CA SER A 137 -18.25 4.21 9.20
C SER A 137 -17.06 4.46 10.13
N ASN A 138 -16.09 3.54 10.14
CA ASN A 138 -14.84 3.71 10.87
C ASN A 138 -13.74 4.21 9.92
N ASP A 139 -13.34 5.46 10.11
CA ASP A 139 -12.34 6.16 9.29
C ASP A 139 -11.05 5.34 9.08
N GLU A 140 -10.54 4.66 10.12
CA GLU A 140 -9.30 3.84 10.02
C GLU A 140 -9.42 2.73 8.97
N SER A 141 -10.62 2.16 8.84
CA SER A 141 -10.89 1.06 7.92
C SER A 141 -11.32 1.52 6.53
N THR A 142 -11.45 2.83 6.29
CA THR A 142 -11.84 3.36 4.99
C THR A 142 -10.69 3.44 4.01
N VAL A 143 -11.02 3.51 2.72
CA VAL A 143 -10.05 3.89 1.68
C VAL A 143 -9.62 5.33 1.91
N GLN A 144 -8.34 5.53 2.24
CA GLN A 144 -7.76 6.85 2.50
C GLN A 144 -6.34 6.96 1.96
N TRP A 145 -5.91 8.20 1.73
CA TRP A 145 -4.58 8.56 1.31
C TRP A 145 -4.11 9.80 2.06
#